data_AF-S4NGY5-F1
#
_entry.id   AF-S4NGY5-F1
#
_cell.length_a   1.000
_cell.length_b   1.000
_cell.length_c   1.000
_cell.angle_alpha   90.00
_cell.angle_beta   90.00
_cell.angle_gamma   90.00
#
_symmetry.space_group_name_H-M   'P 1'
#
loop_
_entity.id
_entity.type
_entity.pdbx_description
1 polymer ?
#
loop_
_entity_poly.entity_id
_entity_poly.type
_entity_poly.pdbx_seq_one_letter_code
_entity_poly.pdbx_strand_id
1 'polypeptide(L)'
;MGVIFKNLMNRLGHKKYYIQGGDWGALIGSCMATMFEDEVLGYHSNMLVVQNGWSTFKTIIGAFVPSLVVESHLADRMYPLSKYFAFLMEEFGYLHLQATKPDT
;
A
#
# COMPACT_ATOMS: atom_id res chain seq x y z
N MET A 1 -9.70 -6.21 -10.57
CA MET A 1 -8.38 -6.77 -10.95
C MET A 1 -8.01 -8.06 -10.21
N GLY A 2 -7.98 -8.12 -8.87
CA GLY A 2 -7.54 -9.32 -8.14
C GLY A 2 -8.25 -10.63 -8.51
N VAL A 3 -9.58 -10.60 -8.68
CA VAL A 3 -10.37 -11.77 -9.16
C VAL A 3 -9.92 -12.23 -10.55
N ILE A 4 -9.61 -11.30 -11.44
CA ILE A 4 -9.16 -11.61 -12.82
C ILE A 4 -7.81 -12.33 -12.77
N PHE A 5 -6.88 -11.85 -11.95
CA PHE A 5 -5.57 -12.51 -11.79
C PHE A 5 -5.69 -13.86 -11.09
N LYS A 6 -6.57 -14.00 -10.10
CA LYS A 6 -6.88 -15.31 -9.51
C LYS A 6 -7.43 -16.31 -10.54
N ASN A 7 -8.31 -15.85 -11.43
CA ASN A 7 -8.84 -16.67 -12.52
C ASN A 7 -7.76 -17.01 -13.56
N LEU A 8 -6.84 -16.08 -13.84
CA LEU A 8 -5.68 -16.33 -14.69
C LEU A 8 -4.80 -17.44 -14.10
N MET A 9 -4.44 -17.35 -12.81
CA MET A 9 -3.63 -18.39 -12.14
C MET A 9 -4.34 -19.76 -12.18
N ASN A 10 -5.65 -19.78 -11.94
CA ASN A 10 -6.45 -20.99 -12.07
C ASN A 10 -6.47 -21.55 -13.50
N ARG A 11 -6.60 -20.70 -14.52
CA ARG A 11 -6.56 -21.09 -15.94
C ARG A 11 -5.19 -21.67 -16.34
N LEU A 12 -4.12 -21.15 -15.75
CA LEU A 12 -2.76 -21.67 -15.93
C LEU A 12 -2.50 -22.96 -15.11
N GLY A 13 -3.45 -23.41 -14.28
CA GLY A 13 -3.33 -24.62 -13.48
C GLY A 13 -2.66 -24.44 -12.11
N HIS A 14 -2.35 -23.20 -11.70
CA HIS A 14 -1.76 -22.92 -10.41
C HIS A 14 -2.84 -22.83 -9.32
N LYS A 15 -2.82 -23.77 -8.37
CA LYS A 15 -3.75 -23.79 -7.22
C LYS A 15 -3.23 -23.08 -5.98
N LYS A 16 -1.90 -22.95 -5.88
CA LYS A 16 -1.20 -22.28 -4.79
C LYS A 16 -0.03 -21.51 -5.37
N TYR A 17 0.14 -20.25 -5.01
CA TYR A 17 1.17 -19.38 -5.57
C TYR A 17 1.57 -18.25 -4.63
N TYR A 18 2.74 -17.64 -4.88
CA TYR A 18 3.17 -16.42 -4.21
C TYR A 18 2.83 -15.20 -5.06
N ILE A 19 2.69 -14.05 -4.41
CA ILE A 19 2.45 -12.77 -5.07
C ILE A 19 3.57 -11.81 -4.71
N GLN A 20 4.09 -11.08 -5.70
CA GLN A 20 4.90 -9.88 -5.49
C GLN A 20 4.16 -8.69 -6.11
N GLY A 21 4.17 -7.54 -5.44
CA GLY A 21 3.59 -6.32 -6.00
C GLY A 21 4.19 -5.02 -5.47
N GLY A 22 4.31 -4.04 -6.37
CA GLY A 22 4.55 -2.62 -6.07
C GLY A 22 3.44 -1.77 -6.71
N ASP A 23 3.33 -0.49 -6.34
CA ASP A 23 2.32 0.44 -6.89
C ASP A 23 0.89 -0.17 -6.89
N TRP A 24 0.13 -0.10 -7.99
CA TRP A 24 -1.17 -0.77 -8.11
C TRP A 24 -1.10 -2.28 -7.89
N GLY A 25 0.00 -2.91 -8.26
CA GLY A 25 0.25 -4.33 -8.01
C GLY A 25 0.31 -4.66 -6.52
N ALA A 26 0.78 -3.73 -5.67
CA ALA A 26 0.76 -3.91 -4.22
C ALA A 26 -0.68 -3.89 -3.69
N LEU A 27 -1.50 -2.92 -4.14
CA LEU A 27 -2.90 -2.86 -3.75
C LEU A 27 -3.67 -4.11 -4.21
N ILE A 28 -3.51 -4.50 -5.48
CA ILE A 28 -4.16 -5.69 -6.04
C ILE A 28 -3.68 -6.96 -5.32
N GLY A 29 -2.37 -7.09 -5.10
CA GLY A 29 -1.76 -8.23 -4.39
C GLY A 29 -2.26 -8.35 -2.96
N SER A 30 -2.36 -7.24 -2.22
CA SER A 30 -2.95 -7.22 -0.89
C SER A 30 -4.40 -7.68 -0.91
N CYS A 31 -5.22 -7.21 -1.86
CA CYS A 31 -6.60 -7.67 -2.01
C CYS A 31 -6.67 -9.18 -2.32
N MET A 32 -5.77 -9.71 -3.17
CA MET A 32 -5.73 -11.14 -3.47
C MET A 32 -5.35 -11.97 -2.26
N ALA A 33 -4.33 -11.54 -1.50
CA ALA A 33 -3.91 -12.22 -0.27
C ALA A 33 -5.02 -12.24 0.78
N THR A 34 -5.81 -11.16 0.89
CA THR A 34 -6.95 -11.08 1.82
C THR A 34 -8.14 -11.94 1.39
N MET A 35 -8.48 -11.97 0.09
CA MET A 35 -9.71 -12.63 -0.38
C MET A 35 -9.53 -14.11 -0.77
N PHE A 36 -8.30 -14.55 -1.06
CA PHE A 36 -8.01 -15.88 -1.58
C PHE A 36 -6.88 -16.56 -0.79
N GLU A 37 -6.95 -16.48 0.55
CA GLU A 37 -5.92 -16.98 1.46
C GLU A 37 -5.55 -18.46 1.25
N ASP A 38 -6.50 -19.31 0.82
CA ASP A 38 -6.24 -20.72 0.50
C ASP A 38 -5.33 -20.94 -0.73
N GLU A 39 -5.33 -19.97 -1.66
CA GLU A 39 -4.58 -20.01 -2.92
C GLU A 39 -3.27 -19.20 -2.84
N VAL A 40 -3.18 -18.21 -1.94
CA VAL A 40 -2.01 -17.34 -1.80
C VAL A 40 -1.11 -17.82 -0.65
N LEU A 41 0.02 -18.43 -1.00
CA LEU A 41 1.01 -18.96 -0.06
C LEU A 41 1.80 -17.88 0.68
N GLY A 42 1.88 -16.68 0.10
CA GLY A 42 2.60 -15.56 0.67
C GLY A 42 2.58 -14.35 -0.26
N TYR A 43 2.64 -13.17 0.35
CA TYR A 43 2.61 -11.90 -0.36
C TYR A 43 3.81 -11.05 0.03
N HIS A 44 4.64 -10.71 -0.96
CA HIS A 44 5.76 -9.80 -0.82
C HIS A 44 5.39 -8.44 -1.44
N SER A 45 5.55 -7.36 -0.69
CA SER A 45 5.33 -6.01 -1.17
C SER A 45 6.57 -5.16 -1.00
N ASN A 46 6.89 -4.35 -2.01
CA ASN A 46 7.84 -3.25 -1.88
C ASN A 46 7.14 -1.89 -1.70
N MET A 47 5.82 -1.87 -1.54
CA MET A 47 5.03 -0.66 -1.29
C MET A 47 3.91 -0.97 -0.30
N LEU A 48 4.21 -0.86 0.99
CA LEU A 48 3.24 -1.07 2.06
C LEU A 48 2.64 0.28 2.46
N VAL A 49 1.35 0.44 2.20
CA VAL A 49 0.59 1.65 2.55
C VAL A 49 -0.70 1.23 3.25
N VAL A 50 -0.96 1.81 4.42
CA VAL A 50 -2.19 1.58 5.19
C VAL A 50 -2.83 2.92 5.51
N GLN A 51 -3.99 3.19 4.91
CA GLN A 51 -4.75 4.42 5.10
C GLN A 51 -6.06 4.14 5.84
N ASN A 52 -5.99 3.99 7.16
CA ASN A 52 -7.17 3.87 8.01
C ASN A 52 -7.04 4.75 9.26
N GLY A 53 -8.12 4.92 10.01
CA GLY A 53 -8.12 5.82 11.18
C GLY A 53 -7.06 5.46 12.23
N TRP A 54 -6.76 4.18 12.40
CA TRP A 54 -5.80 3.71 13.39
C TRP A 54 -4.35 3.96 12.96
N SER A 55 -4.02 3.75 11.67
CA SER A 55 -2.69 4.10 11.15
C SER A 55 -2.45 5.60 11.22
N THR A 56 -3.43 6.42 10.83
CA THR A 56 -3.37 7.88 10.95
C THR A 56 -3.17 8.32 12.40
N PHE A 57 -3.93 7.76 13.35
CA PHE A 57 -3.79 8.06 14.77
C PHE A 57 -2.39 7.77 15.31
N LYS A 58 -1.82 6.61 14.98
CA LYS A 58 -0.43 6.26 15.34
C LYS A 58 0.57 7.24 14.75
N THR A 59 0.43 7.59 13.47
CA THR A 59 1.30 8.58 12.81
C THR A 59 1.23 9.94 13.48
N ILE A 60 0.05 10.38 13.95
CA ILE A 60 -0.07 11.64 14.69
C ILE A 60 0.63 11.56 16.04
N ILE A 61 0.45 10.48 16.82
CA ILE A 61 1.18 10.28 18.08
C ILE A 61 2.69 10.35 17.88
N GLY A 62 3.19 9.63 16.86
CA GLY A 62 4.62 9.58 16.58
C GLY A 62 5.20 10.92 16.13
N ALA A 63 4.37 11.88 15.67
CA ALA A 63 4.85 13.23 15.38
C ALA A 63 5.27 14.00 16.65
N PHE A 64 4.69 13.67 17.80
CA PHE A 64 5.05 14.24 19.10
C PHE A 64 6.08 13.38 19.84
N VAL A 65 5.94 12.05 19.78
CA VAL A 65 6.83 11.09 20.45
C VAL A 65 7.16 9.94 19.50
N PRO A 66 8.14 10.10 18.59
CA PRO A 66 8.44 9.12 17.54
C PRO A 66 8.75 7.72 18.06
N SER A 67 9.43 7.61 19.20
CA SER A 67 9.86 6.33 19.80
C SER A 67 8.71 5.41 20.21
N LEU A 68 7.47 5.90 20.30
CA LEU A 68 6.29 5.06 20.55
C LEU A 68 5.81 4.31 19.30
N VAL A 69 6.27 4.69 18.11
CA VAL A 69 5.71 4.20 16.83
C VAL A 69 6.80 3.69 15.89
N VAL A 70 8.00 4.25 15.95
CA VAL A 70 9.11 3.93 15.05
C VAL A 70 10.45 4.00 15.77
N GLU A 71 11.38 3.14 15.37
CA GLU A 71 12.76 3.17 15.86
C GLU A 71 13.43 4.51 15.52
N SER A 72 14.27 5.02 16.44
CA SER A 72 14.86 6.35 16.32
C SER A 72 15.64 6.57 15.02
N HIS A 73 16.30 5.52 14.51
CA HIS A 73 17.10 5.59 13.28
C HIS A 73 16.26 5.58 11.98
N LEU A 74 14.95 5.33 12.08
CA LEU A 74 14.00 5.35 10.95
C LEU A 74 13.01 6.51 11.05
N ALA A 75 13.04 7.28 12.16
CA ALA A 75 12.06 8.33 12.43
C ALA A 75 12.05 9.44 11.37
N ASP A 76 13.20 9.73 10.77
CA ASP A 76 13.38 10.71 9.70
C ASP A 76 12.65 10.33 8.39
N ARG A 77 12.37 9.04 8.17
CA ARG A 77 11.56 8.55 7.04
C ARG A 77 10.07 8.89 7.18
N MET A 78 9.62 9.19 8.40
CA MET A 78 8.21 9.46 8.71
C MET A 78 7.97 10.91 9.17
N TYR A 79 8.95 11.54 9.84
CA TYR A 79 8.81 12.83 10.51
C TYR A 79 9.90 13.83 10.11
N PRO A 80 9.63 15.15 10.14
CA PRO A 80 8.36 15.78 10.52
C PRO A 80 7.28 15.61 9.44
N LEU A 81 6.02 15.52 9.87
CA LEU A 81 4.89 15.33 8.95
C LEU A 81 4.74 16.47 7.94
N SER A 82 5.24 17.67 8.23
CA SER A 82 5.22 18.79 7.29
C SER A 82 5.96 18.49 5.99
N LYS A 83 7.11 17.80 6.04
CA LYS A 83 7.84 17.38 4.83
C LYS A 83 7.06 16.36 4.03
N TYR A 84 6.43 15.41 4.72
CA TYR A 84 5.60 14.39 4.10
C TYR A 84 4.41 15.02 3.36
N PHE A 85 3.66 15.90 4.01
CA PHE A 85 2.52 16.57 3.37
C PHE A 85 2.93 17.52 2.25
N ALA A 86 4.05 18.23 2.37
CA ALA A 86 4.58 19.05 1.28
C ALA A 86 4.87 18.19 0.04
N PHE A 87 5.55 17.06 0.21
CA PHE A 87 5.83 16.11 -0.86
C PHE A 87 4.55 15.56 -1.49
N LEU A 88 3.56 15.15 -0.68
CA LEU A 88 2.29 14.65 -1.22
C LEU A 88 1.56 15.72 -2.05
N MET A 89 1.53 16.97 -1.57
CA MET A 89 0.88 18.07 -2.29
C MET A 89 1.55 18.37 -3.64
N GLU A 90 2.88 18.24 -3.71
CA GLU A 90 3.66 18.47 -4.92
C GLU A 90 3.48 17.33 -5.94
N GLU A 91 3.55 16.07 -5.48
CA GLU A 91 3.66 14.91 -6.38
C GLU A 91 2.31 14.29 -6.79
N PHE A 92 1.21 14.57 -6.07
CA PHE A 92 -0.07 13.89 -6.32
C PHE A 92 -0.94 14.54 -7.40
N GLY A 93 -0.41 15.52 -8.15
CA GLY A 93 -1.15 16.21 -9.21
C GLY A 93 -1.67 15.25 -10.29
N TYR A 94 -0.82 14.33 -10.77
CA TYR A 94 -1.22 13.34 -11.77
C TYR A 94 -2.32 12.41 -11.24
N LEU A 95 -2.18 11.97 -9.98
CA LEU A 95 -3.12 11.06 -9.35
C LEU A 95 -4.50 11.73 -9.22
N HIS A 96 -4.53 13.00 -8.81
CA HIS A 96 -5.78 13.75 -8.67
C HIS A 96 -6.51 13.91 -10.01
N LEU A 97 -5.78 14.25 -11.08
CA LEU A 97 -6.36 14.37 -12.42
C LEU A 97 -6.87 13.02 -12.94
N GLN A 98 -6.07 11.96 -12.85
CA GLN A 98 -6.46 10.62 -13.32
C GLN A 98 -7.63 10.03 -12.51
N ALA A 99 -7.73 10.35 -11.22
CA ALA A 99 -8.83 9.89 -10.38
C ALA A 99 -10.16 10.61 -10.64
N THR A 100 -10.15 11.78 -11.31
CA THR A 100 -11.35 12.61 -11.49
C THR A 100 -11.72 12.83 -12.96
N LYS A 101 -10.73 12.93 -13.85
CA LYS A 101 -10.88 13.24 -15.28
C LYS A 101 -9.94 12.38 -16.15
N PRO A 102 -10.05 11.04 -16.11
CA PRO A 102 -9.16 10.17 -16.88
C PRO A 102 -9.30 10.27 -18.40
N ASP A 103 -10.48 10.67 -18.92
CA ASP A 103 -10.79 10.69 -20.36
C ASP A 103 -10.71 12.10 -21.01
N THR A 104 -10.50 13.17 -20.23
CA THR A 104 -10.42 14.56 -20.74
C THR A 104 -9.06 14.83 -21.37
#